data_AF-A0A0D2J522-F1
#
_entry.id   AF-A0A0D2J522-F1
#
_cell.length_a   1.000
_cell.length_b   1.000
_cell.length_c   1.000
_cell.angle_alpha   90.00
_cell.angle_beta   90.00
_cell.angle_gamma   90.00
#
_symmetry.space_group_name_H-M   'P 1'
#
loop_
_entity.id
_entity.type
_entity.pdbx_description
1 polymer ?
#
loop_
_entity_poly.entity_id
_entity_poly.type
_entity_poly.pdbx_seq_one_letter_code
_entity_poly.pdbx_strand_id
1 'polypeptide(L)'
;MTTNPLHLYRALLRECTYLALPRCRTFMKNYVLHSFRRYLPKYKPAGRTRTGREIGFGRELRLLHSGRKFLSMLRRANEGHTGPLERVLRMTYGRMGPRRYWLLESFVASESSSPEFSPSDSRPVEKYSKEWEPPSRLMALVKSQSVQQAQFENGVPKVKPRFNPPATNRWGKPLPKSRYKNLKHKWYNENLDAVLPPLPETEYNELRDMVTGKRDMPALIPRRAKAQTSEEGKEQEELMKQSSLILDGPKPGLRGKDFRVDQPHKITPRLLRRHLARVVLKRTPLVKAALPDKNKQDLVFFWHDGTSYDILQKEKVTVPLTQRQLDLLFG
;
A
#
# COMPACT_ATOMS: atom_id res chain seq x y z
N MET A 1 -26.06 11.24 11.06
CA MET A 1 -24.59 11.01 10.98
C MET A 1 -24.04 10.84 12.40
N THR A 2 -23.15 9.88 12.66
CA THR A 2 -22.65 9.65 14.04
C THR A 2 -21.62 10.72 14.43
N THR A 3 -22.00 11.63 15.33
CA THR A 3 -21.13 12.65 15.92
C THR A 3 -20.14 12.06 16.92
N ASN A 4 -20.53 11.00 17.63
CA ASN A 4 -19.75 10.38 18.71
C ASN A 4 -18.57 9.52 18.19
N PRO A 5 -17.33 9.69 18.72
CA PRO A 5 -16.16 8.88 18.36
C PRO A 5 -16.33 7.38 18.64
N LEU A 6 -17.08 7.00 19.68
CA LEU A 6 -17.32 5.59 20.02
C LEU A 6 -18.19 4.89 18.97
N HIS A 7 -19.20 5.57 18.44
CA HIS A 7 -20.02 5.03 17.36
C HIS A 7 -19.21 4.87 16.07
N LEU A 8 -18.36 5.85 15.75
CA LEU A 8 -17.45 5.76 14.61
C LEU A 8 -16.47 4.58 14.75
N TYR A 9 -15.87 4.42 15.93
CA TYR A 9 -14.98 3.30 16.25
C TYR A 9 -15.68 1.94 16.08
N ARG A 10 -16.88 1.78 16.66
CA ARG A 10 -17.67 0.55 16.54
C ARG A 10 -18.05 0.28 15.08
N ALA A 11 -18.45 1.31 14.33
CA ALA A 11 -18.78 1.17 12.91
C ALA A 11 -17.56 0.73 12.09
N LEU A 12 -16.38 1.31 12.33
CA LEU A 12 -15.14 0.92 11.66
C LEU A 12 -14.77 -0.53 11.95
N LEU A 13 -14.83 -0.95 13.21
CA LEU A 13 -14.54 -2.34 13.59
C LEU A 13 -15.51 -3.33 12.95
N ARG A 14 -16.80 -2.99 12.86
CA ARG A 14 -17.80 -3.79 12.15
C ARG A 14 -17.45 -3.92 10.66
N GLU A 15 -17.15 -2.81 9.98
CA GLU A 15 -16.79 -2.87 8.55
C GLU A 15 -15.49 -3.64 8.29
N CYS A 16 -14.53 -3.63 9.23
CA CYS A 16 -13.32 -4.45 9.12
C CYS A 16 -13.62 -5.95 9.11
N THR A 17 -14.71 -6.41 9.74
CA THR A 17 -15.06 -7.84 9.78
C THR A 17 -15.58 -8.39 8.44
N TYR A 18 -16.15 -7.53 7.59
CA TYR A 18 -16.74 -7.93 6.31
C TYR A 18 -15.74 -7.97 5.14
N LEU A 19 -14.49 -7.55 5.36
CA LEU A 19 -13.46 -7.57 4.32
C LEU A 19 -13.26 -8.99 3.77
N ALA A 20 -12.97 -9.11 2.47
CA ALA A 20 -12.89 -10.41 1.81
C ALA A 20 -11.82 -11.34 2.40
N LEU A 21 -10.62 -10.79 2.67
CA LEU A 21 -9.45 -11.56 3.11
C LEU A 21 -9.25 -11.51 4.63
N PRO A 22 -9.01 -12.64 5.30
CA PRO A 22 -8.72 -12.69 6.74
C PRO A 22 -7.58 -11.75 7.16
N ARG A 23 -6.50 -11.70 6.38
CA ARG A 23 -5.35 -10.82 6.65
C ARG A 23 -5.72 -9.34 6.55
N CYS A 24 -6.63 -8.99 5.65
CA CYS A 24 -7.15 -7.62 5.56
C CYS A 24 -8.01 -7.28 6.79
N ARG A 25 -8.83 -8.23 7.28
CA ARG A 25 -9.63 -8.07 8.50
C ARG A 25 -8.75 -7.79 9.72
N THR A 26 -7.74 -8.64 9.95
CA THR A 26 -6.84 -8.51 11.12
C THR A 26 -6.02 -7.24 11.05
N PHE A 27 -5.42 -6.94 9.89
CA PHE A 27 -4.62 -5.73 9.71
C PHE A 27 -5.46 -4.46 9.90
N MET A 28 -6.62 -4.35 9.24
CA MET A 28 -7.46 -3.15 9.33
C MET A 28 -8.05 -2.96 10.73
N LYS A 29 -8.44 -4.06 11.39
CA LYS A 29 -8.83 -4.04 12.81
C LYS A 29 -7.71 -3.44 13.66
N ASN A 30 -6.49 -3.97 13.55
CA ASN A 30 -5.34 -3.49 14.33
C ASN A 30 -5.02 -2.02 13.99
N TYR A 31 -5.06 -1.64 12.72
CA TYR A 31 -4.86 -0.25 12.28
C TYR A 31 -5.86 0.71 12.92
N VAL A 32 -7.15 0.37 12.94
CA VAL A 32 -8.20 1.15 13.61
C VAL A 32 -7.95 1.19 15.13
N LEU A 33 -7.67 0.05 15.76
CA LEU A 33 -7.38 -0.03 17.19
C LEU A 33 -6.23 0.90 17.60
N HIS A 34 -5.09 0.81 16.90
CA HIS A 34 -3.92 1.65 17.19
C HIS A 34 -4.22 3.13 16.94
N SER A 35 -4.96 3.46 15.88
CA SER A 35 -5.31 4.83 15.56
C SER A 35 -6.15 5.49 16.66
N PHE A 36 -7.19 4.80 17.16
CA PHE A 36 -8.00 5.33 18.27
C PHE A 36 -7.25 5.30 19.60
N ARG A 37 -6.54 4.22 19.91
CA ARG A 37 -5.76 4.10 21.16
C ARG A 37 -4.67 5.16 21.27
N ARG A 38 -4.10 5.62 20.15
CA ARG A 38 -3.10 6.71 20.13
C ARG A 38 -3.65 8.02 20.72
N TYR A 39 -4.95 8.26 20.56
CA TYR A 39 -5.63 9.49 20.97
C TYR A 39 -6.49 9.31 22.23
N LEU A 40 -6.51 8.11 22.83
CA LEU A 40 -7.16 7.90 24.12
C LEU A 40 -6.39 8.67 25.22
N PRO A 41 -7.07 9.35 26.16
CA PRO A 41 -6.42 9.90 27.34
C PRO A 41 -5.76 8.78 28.16
N LYS A 42 -4.52 9.02 28.63
CA LYS A 42 -3.84 8.11 29.55
C LYS A 42 -4.27 8.52 30.96
N TYR A 43 -4.87 7.60 31.72
CA TYR A 43 -5.34 7.73 33.12
C TYR A 43 -4.80 8.98 33.86
N LYS A 44 -5.70 9.92 34.24
CA LYS A 44 -5.56 11.16 35.08
C LYS A 44 -5.97 12.48 34.36
N PRO A 45 -6.41 13.53 35.11
CA PRO A 45 -7.44 14.50 34.68
C PRO A 45 -6.98 15.59 33.71
N ALA A 46 -5.75 15.53 33.20
CA ALA A 46 -5.15 16.61 32.41
C ALA A 46 -5.48 16.56 30.89
N GLY A 47 -6.41 15.71 30.44
CA GLY A 47 -6.80 15.64 29.01
C GLY A 47 -5.69 15.24 28.03
N ARG A 48 -4.53 14.76 28.53
CA ARG A 48 -3.37 14.41 27.69
C ARG A 48 -3.53 13.02 27.07
N THR A 49 -3.31 12.94 25.77
CA THR A 49 -3.31 11.67 25.03
C THR A 49 -2.09 10.81 25.35
N ARG A 50 -2.07 9.56 24.89
CA ARG A 50 -0.86 8.71 24.90
C ARG A 50 0.34 9.34 24.19
N THR A 51 0.15 10.36 23.36
CA THR A 51 1.24 11.11 22.72
C THR A 51 1.79 12.26 23.57
N GLY A 52 1.27 12.47 24.78
CA GLY A 52 1.65 13.56 25.68
C GLY A 52 1.07 14.93 25.30
N ARG A 53 0.39 15.02 24.15
CA ARG A 53 -0.24 16.26 23.64
C ARG A 53 -1.73 16.28 23.94
N GLU A 54 -2.25 17.45 24.25
CA GLU A 54 -3.69 17.72 24.32
C GLU A 54 -4.30 17.71 22.92
N ILE A 55 -5.55 17.26 22.81
CA ILE A 55 -6.31 17.31 21.56
C ILE A 55 -7.17 18.57 21.61
N GLY A 56 -6.75 19.60 20.88
CA GLY A 56 -7.63 20.74 20.63
C GLY A 56 -8.83 20.34 19.76
N PHE A 57 -9.96 21.02 19.95
CA PHE A 57 -11.22 20.78 19.24
C PHE A 57 -11.06 20.69 17.71
N GLY A 58 -10.32 21.63 17.10
CA GLY A 58 -10.08 21.61 15.65
C GLY A 58 -9.26 20.40 15.16
N ARG A 59 -8.45 19.79 16.03
CA ARG A 59 -7.76 18.52 15.71
C ARG A 59 -8.71 17.34 15.82
N GLU A 60 -9.56 17.32 16.84
CA GLU A 60 -10.59 16.28 17.02
C GLU A 60 -11.53 16.23 15.81
N LEU A 61 -12.06 17.38 15.37
CA LEU A 61 -12.93 17.45 14.18
C LEU A 61 -12.26 16.88 12.93
N ARG A 62 -10.98 17.19 12.71
CA ARG A 62 -10.20 16.66 11.57
C ARG A 62 -10.01 15.14 11.68
N LEU A 63 -9.76 14.61 12.88
CA LEU A 63 -9.64 13.18 13.11
C LEU A 63 -10.97 12.46 12.88
N LEU A 64 -12.09 13.01 13.37
CA LEU A 64 -13.43 12.48 13.14
C LEU A 64 -13.79 12.49 11.66
N HIS A 65 -13.49 13.59 10.95
CA HIS A 65 -13.68 13.68 9.50
C HIS A 65 -12.86 12.64 8.74
N SER A 66 -11.58 12.50 9.09
CA SER A 66 -10.69 11.48 8.51
C SER A 66 -11.22 10.06 8.78
N GLY A 67 -11.69 9.78 10.00
CA GLY A 67 -12.29 8.51 10.37
C GLY A 67 -13.58 8.21 9.60
N ARG A 68 -14.43 9.21 9.34
CA ARG A 68 -15.63 9.06 8.49
C ARG A 68 -15.27 8.77 7.03
N LYS A 69 -14.26 9.45 6.49
CA LYS A 69 -13.73 9.14 5.14
C LYS A 69 -13.20 7.71 5.08
N PHE A 70 -12.49 7.27 6.12
CA PHE A 70 -11.99 5.90 6.22
C PHE A 70 -13.12 4.87 6.33
N LEU A 71 -14.19 5.18 7.08
CA LEU A 71 -15.40 4.35 7.16
C LEU A 71 -16.09 4.23 5.80
N SER A 72 -16.23 5.34 5.08
CA SER A 72 -16.79 5.33 3.71
C SER A 72 -15.95 4.47 2.77
N MET A 73 -14.61 4.57 2.86
CA MET A 73 -13.69 3.74 2.09
C MET A 73 -13.88 2.24 2.39
N LEU A 74 -13.97 1.84 3.67
CA LEU A 74 -14.19 0.43 4.03
C LEU A 74 -15.56 -0.09 3.56
N ARG A 75 -16.62 0.71 3.72
CA ARG A 75 -17.96 0.35 3.23
C ARG A 75 -17.97 0.11 1.73
N ARG A 76 -17.40 1.05 0.97
CA ARG A 76 -17.30 0.92 -0.49
C ARG A 76 -16.42 -0.25 -0.92
N ALA A 77 -15.35 -0.55 -0.17
CA ALA A 77 -14.54 -1.73 -0.43
C ALA A 77 -15.34 -3.03 -0.24
N ASN A 78 -16.16 -3.11 0.82
CA ASN A 78 -17.05 -4.25 1.10
C ASN A 78 -18.21 -4.36 0.10
N GLU A 79 -18.71 -3.24 -0.41
CA GLU A 79 -19.73 -3.18 -1.47
C GLU A 79 -19.14 -3.52 -2.86
N GLY A 80 -17.81 -3.59 -2.99
CA GLY A 80 -17.12 -4.07 -4.18
C GLY A 80 -16.69 -2.98 -5.16
N HIS A 81 -16.58 -1.73 -4.71
CA HIS A 81 -15.89 -0.70 -5.47
C HIS A 81 -14.40 -1.02 -5.57
N THR A 82 -13.85 -1.05 -6.79
CA THR A 82 -12.47 -1.45 -7.06
C THR A 82 -11.45 -0.53 -6.38
N GLY A 83 -11.53 0.78 -6.57
CA GLY A 83 -10.57 1.74 -6.00
C GLY A 83 -10.40 1.61 -4.48
N PRO A 84 -11.50 1.65 -3.69
CA PRO A 84 -11.46 1.39 -2.26
C PRO A 84 -10.91 0.00 -1.89
N LEU A 85 -11.31 -1.05 -2.61
CA LEU A 85 -10.80 -2.41 -2.38
C LEU A 85 -9.27 -2.48 -2.60
N GLU A 86 -8.77 -1.92 -3.70
CA GLU A 86 -7.34 -1.86 -3.97
C GLU A 86 -6.58 -1.09 -2.90
N ARG A 87 -7.16 0.00 -2.40
CA ARG A 87 -6.58 0.78 -1.30
C ARG A 87 -6.45 -0.05 -0.03
N VAL A 88 -7.45 -0.85 0.31
CA VAL A 88 -7.38 -1.80 1.43
C VAL A 88 -6.22 -2.78 1.22
N LEU A 89 -6.15 -3.43 0.05
CA LEU A 89 -5.11 -4.40 -0.27
C LEU A 89 -3.71 -3.78 -0.17
N ARG A 90 -3.50 -2.60 -0.78
CA ARG A 90 -2.23 -1.86 -0.75
C ARG A 90 -1.81 -1.50 0.67
N MET A 91 -2.74 -1.10 1.54
CA MET A 91 -2.43 -0.85 2.96
C MET A 91 -2.03 -2.14 3.67
N THR A 92 -2.80 -3.21 3.46
CA THR A 92 -2.59 -4.49 4.16
C THR A 92 -1.29 -5.15 3.79
N TYR A 93 -0.83 -5.05 2.54
CA TYR A 93 0.43 -5.64 2.07
C TYR A 93 1.57 -4.62 1.93
N GLY A 94 1.49 -3.50 2.66
CA GLY A 94 2.60 -2.55 2.79
C GLY A 94 3.03 -1.87 1.48
N ARG A 95 2.12 -1.73 0.50
CA ARG A 95 2.34 -0.82 -0.64
C ARG A 95 2.06 0.63 -0.26
N MET A 96 1.24 0.84 0.77
CA MET A 96 0.90 2.15 1.33
C MET A 96 0.76 2.09 2.85
N GLY A 97 0.83 3.24 3.51
CA GLY A 97 0.57 3.39 4.95
C GLY A 97 1.72 2.89 5.84
N PRO A 98 1.47 2.73 7.16
CA PRO A 98 2.53 2.48 8.14
C PRO A 98 3.30 1.18 7.92
N ARG A 99 2.61 0.12 7.45
CA ARG A 99 3.22 -1.20 7.22
C ARG A 99 4.34 -1.15 6.21
N ARG A 100 4.24 -0.27 5.21
CA ARG A 100 5.29 -0.05 4.22
C ARG A 100 6.60 0.33 4.87
N TYR A 101 6.57 1.33 5.76
CA TYR A 101 7.77 1.83 6.43
C TYR A 101 8.38 0.78 7.35
N TRP A 102 7.53 0.00 8.04
CA TRP A 102 7.99 -1.11 8.87
C TRP A 102 8.73 -2.19 8.05
N LEU A 103 8.24 -2.55 6.86
CA LEU A 103 8.95 -3.49 5.98
C LEU A 103 10.26 -2.91 5.43
N LEU A 104 10.29 -1.61 5.14
CA LEU A 104 11.48 -0.92 4.63
C LEU A 104 12.56 -0.69 5.70
N GLU A 105 12.21 -0.76 6.98
CA GLU A 105 13.14 -0.52 8.09
C GLU A 105 14.40 -1.40 8.00
N SER A 106 14.23 -2.67 7.64
CA SER A 106 15.33 -3.62 7.42
C SER A 106 16.29 -3.29 6.27
N PHE A 107 15.83 -2.51 5.29
CA PHE A 107 16.62 -2.06 4.12
C PHE A 107 17.27 -0.70 4.36
N VAL A 108 16.69 0.11 5.26
CA VAL A 108 17.18 1.43 5.63
C VAL A 108 18.18 1.35 6.78
N ALA A 109 18.07 0.34 7.64
CA ALA A 109 19.07 0.06 8.67
C ALA A 109 20.45 -0.14 8.01
N SER A 110 21.38 0.75 8.36
CA SER A 110 22.75 0.74 7.86
C SER A 110 23.49 -0.48 8.43
N GLU A 111 24.28 -1.16 7.61
CA GLU A 111 25.13 -2.31 8.01
C GLU A 111 26.22 -1.94 9.04
N SER A 112 26.32 -0.66 9.41
CA SER A 112 27.20 -0.11 10.44
C SER A 112 26.85 -0.53 11.88
N SER A 113 25.95 -1.49 12.09
CA SER A 113 25.64 -2.06 13.41
C SER A 113 26.05 -3.54 13.53
N SER A 114 27.00 -4.00 12.73
CA SER A 114 27.73 -5.23 13.03
C SER A 114 28.85 -4.88 14.02
N PRO A 115 28.90 -5.46 15.23
CA PRO A 115 29.86 -5.08 16.29
C PRO A 115 31.30 -5.57 16.04
N GLU A 116 31.68 -5.81 14.79
CA GLU A 116 33.00 -6.36 14.41
C GLU A 116 33.86 -5.38 13.59
N PHE A 117 33.70 -4.06 13.78
CA PHE A 117 34.62 -3.08 13.19
C PHE A 117 35.46 -2.39 14.24
N SER A 118 36.77 -2.55 14.06
CA SER A 118 37.90 -2.06 14.85
C SER A 118 37.84 -0.55 15.13
N PRO A 119 38.39 -0.07 16.25
CA PRO A 119 38.32 1.33 16.67
C PRO A 119 39.42 2.16 15.99
N SER A 120 39.31 2.44 14.69
CA SER A 120 40.19 3.39 14.01
C SER A 120 39.43 4.59 13.45
N ASP A 121 39.45 5.71 14.19
CA ASP A 121 39.42 7.12 13.78
C ASP A 121 38.47 7.65 12.68
N SER A 122 37.49 6.87 12.20
CA SER A 122 36.55 7.36 11.19
C SER A 122 35.47 8.24 11.82
N ARG A 123 35.60 9.57 11.64
CA ARG A 123 34.55 10.54 11.95
C ARG A 123 33.22 10.09 11.31
N PRO A 124 32.07 10.25 11.99
CA PRO A 124 30.78 9.88 11.42
C PRO A 124 30.51 10.70 10.15
N VAL A 125 30.40 10.02 9.01
CA VAL A 125 30.11 10.68 7.72
C VAL A 125 28.79 11.43 7.82
N GLU A 126 28.83 12.73 7.53
CA GLU A 126 27.65 13.57 7.61
C GLU A 126 26.57 13.09 6.61
N LYS A 127 25.35 12.87 7.09
CA LYS A 127 24.26 12.36 6.26
C LYS A 127 23.99 13.28 5.07
N TYR A 128 23.87 12.69 3.87
CA TYR A 128 23.66 13.38 2.60
C TYR A 128 24.85 14.26 2.12
N SER A 129 26.02 14.12 2.73
CA SER A 129 27.25 14.69 2.19
C SER A 129 27.61 14.08 0.82
N LYS A 130 28.66 14.61 0.18
CA LYS A 130 29.16 14.06 -1.09
C LYS A 130 29.61 12.60 -0.93
N GLU A 131 30.29 12.30 0.17
CA GLU A 131 30.83 10.99 0.56
C GLU A 131 29.77 10.03 1.11
N TRP A 132 28.65 10.53 1.63
CA TRP A 132 27.60 9.67 2.19
C TRP A 132 26.92 8.83 1.11
N GLU A 133 27.00 7.51 1.19
CA GLU A 133 26.23 6.62 0.31
C GLU A 133 24.98 6.08 1.00
N PRO A 134 23.86 5.92 0.28
CA PRO A 134 22.69 5.25 0.84
C PRO A 134 22.98 3.77 1.14
N PRO A 135 22.22 3.14 2.06
CA PRO A 135 22.40 1.72 2.37
C PRO A 135 22.37 0.83 1.12
N SER A 136 23.35 -0.07 1.00
CA SER A 136 23.54 -0.94 -0.17
C SER A 136 22.30 -1.77 -0.50
N ARG A 137 21.63 -2.31 0.54
CA ARG A 137 20.41 -3.10 0.41
C ARG A 137 19.25 -2.31 -0.20
N LEU A 138 19.08 -1.06 0.23
CA LEU A 138 18.09 -0.15 -0.35
C LEU A 138 18.42 0.17 -1.81
N MET A 139 19.69 0.44 -2.11
CA MET A 139 20.12 0.75 -3.48
C MET A 139 19.96 -0.45 -4.43
N ALA A 140 20.21 -1.67 -3.95
CA ALA A 140 19.96 -2.90 -4.71
C ALA A 140 18.47 -3.04 -5.06
N LEU A 141 17.60 -2.78 -4.08
CA LEU A 141 16.14 -2.79 -4.30
C LEU A 141 15.68 -1.69 -5.27
N VAL A 142 16.24 -0.48 -5.13
CA VAL A 142 15.97 0.65 -6.04
C VAL A 142 16.36 0.29 -7.48
N LYS A 143 17.54 -0.30 -7.67
CA LYS A 143 18.02 -0.73 -8.98
C LYS A 143 17.10 -1.79 -9.58
N SER A 144 16.75 -2.84 -8.82
CA SER A 144 15.88 -3.91 -9.30
C SER A 144 14.47 -3.41 -9.65
N GLN A 145 13.89 -2.54 -8.81
CA GLN A 145 12.59 -1.93 -9.07
C GLN A 145 12.60 -1.04 -10.33
N SER A 146 13.71 -0.32 -10.59
CA SER A 146 13.81 0.55 -11.77
C SER A 146 13.73 -0.21 -13.09
N VAL A 147 14.26 -1.43 -13.14
CA VAL A 147 14.17 -2.32 -14.32
C VAL A 147 12.73 -2.79 -14.52
N GLN A 148 12.08 -3.19 -13.43
CA GLN A 148 10.72 -3.74 -13.47
C GLN A 148 9.62 -2.68 -13.68
N GLN A 149 9.96 -1.40 -13.48
CA GLN A 149 8.98 -0.32 -13.41
C GLN A 149 8.13 -0.18 -14.70
N ALA A 150 8.65 -0.52 -15.86
CA ALA A 150 7.90 -0.49 -17.13
C ALA A 150 6.64 -1.37 -17.10
N GLN A 151 6.63 -2.42 -16.26
CA GLN A 151 5.49 -3.32 -16.14
C GLN A 151 4.42 -2.79 -15.17
N PHE A 152 4.71 -1.78 -14.36
CA PHE A 152 3.72 -1.26 -13.40
C PHE A 152 2.63 -0.44 -14.10
N GLU A 153 1.44 -0.44 -13.53
CA GLU A 153 0.35 0.39 -14.02
C GLU A 153 0.62 1.89 -13.79
N ASN A 154 -0.07 2.73 -14.55
CA ASN A 154 -0.02 4.17 -14.40
C ASN A 154 -0.37 4.60 -12.96
N GLY A 155 0.34 5.62 -12.46
CA GLY A 155 0.13 6.17 -11.11
C GLY A 155 0.94 5.51 -9.98
N VAL A 156 1.81 4.54 -10.29
CA VAL A 156 2.82 4.06 -9.32
C VAL A 156 3.99 5.05 -9.27
N PRO A 157 4.44 5.50 -8.08
CA PRO A 157 5.61 6.35 -7.94
C PRO A 157 6.86 5.77 -8.63
N LYS A 158 7.69 6.64 -9.21
CA LYS A 158 8.90 6.22 -9.94
C LYS A 158 10.17 6.37 -9.13
N VAL A 159 10.98 5.31 -9.16
CA VAL A 159 12.27 5.28 -8.48
C VAL A 159 13.34 5.82 -9.42
N LYS A 160 14.29 6.58 -8.87
CA LYS A 160 15.40 7.20 -9.58
C LYS A 160 16.71 6.57 -9.09
N PRO A 161 17.25 5.55 -9.77
CA PRO A 161 18.42 4.83 -9.29
C PRO A 161 19.70 5.66 -9.29
N ARG A 162 19.80 6.67 -10.16
CA ARG A 162 20.96 7.57 -10.26
C ARG A 162 20.63 8.94 -9.67
N PHE A 163 21.60 9.51 -8.95
CA PHE A 163 21.56 10.88 -8.49
C PHE A 163 22.43 11.75 -9.40
N ASN A 164 21.79 12.53 -10.27
CA ASN A 164 22.48 13.39 -11.24
C ASN A 164 22.19 14.87 -10.90
N PRO A 165 22.92 15.47 -9.95
CA PRO A 165 22.79 16.90 -9.66
C PRO A 165 23.38 17.71 -10.84
N PRO A 166 22.88 18.95 -11.08
CA PRO A 166 23.52 19.84 -12.02
C PRO A 166 24.97 20.14 -11.57
N ALA A 167 25.90 20.28 -12.52
CA ALA A 167 27.31 20.54 -12.21
C ALA A 167 27.56 21.98 -11.76
N THR A 168 26.87 22.94 -12.40
CA THR A 168 27.01 24.38 -12.15
C THR A 168 25.67 25.02 -11.79
N ASN A 169 25.74 26.16 -11.10
CA ASN A 169 24.59 27.00 -10.84
C ASN A 169 24.28 27.91 -12.06
N ARG A 170 23.23 28.74 -11.96
CA ARG A 170 22.85 29.67 -13.05
C ARG A 170 23.95 30.68 -13.42
N TRP A 171 24.90 30.91 -12.52
CA TRP A 171 26.04 31.81 -12.70
C TRP A 171 27.33 31.08 -13.12
N GLY A 172 27.25 29.80 -13.53
CA GLY A 172 28.42 29.01 -13.95
C GLY A 172 29.35 28.54 -12.82
N LYS A 173 29.05 28.86 -11.55
CA LYS A 173 29.86 28.44 -10.39
C LYS A 173 29.49 27.01 -9.95
N PRO A 174 30.39 26.28 -9.27
CA PRO A 174 30.07 24.95 -8.73
C PRO A 174 28.92 24.99 -7.72
N LEU A 175 28.20 23.87 -7.56
CA LEU A 175 27.09 23.79 -6.63
C LEU A 175 27.54 24.01 -5.17
N PRO A 176 26.87 24.89 -4.41
CA PRO A 176 27.09 25.01 -2.97
C PRO A 176 26.84 23.70 -2.24
N LYS A 177 27.66 23.38 -1.23
CA LYS A 177 27.56 22.14 -0.42
C LYS A 177 26.15 21.93 0.15
N SER A 178 25.54 22.99 0.70
CA SER A 178 24.17 22.95 1.24
C SER A 178 23.13 22.59 0.18
N ARG A 179 23.26 23.14 -1.04
CA ARG A 179 22.35 22.82 -2.15
C ARG A 179 22.47 21.37 -2.59
N TYR A 180 23.70 20.85 -2.68
CA TYR A 180 23.95 19.44 -2.98
C TYR A 180 23.29 18.53 -1.93
N LYS A 181 23.50 18.83 -0.64
CA LYS A 181 22.90 18.10 0.49
C LYS A 181 21.38 18.06 0.39
N ASN A 182 20.74 19.19 0.11
CA ASN A 182 19.29 19.28 -0.03
C ASN A 182 18.77 18.50 -1.25
N LEU A 183 19.48 18.56 -2.39
CA LEU A 183 19.14 17.77 -3.57
C LEU A 183 19.25 16.27 -3.29
N LYS A 184 20.32 15.85 -2.61
CA LYS A 184 20.54 14.44 -2.26
C LYS A 184 19.52 13.95 -1.24
N HIS A 185 19.18 14.76 -0.24
CA HIS A 185 18.10 14.49 0.71
C HIS A 185 16.75 14.33 0.00
N LYS A 186 16.41 15.25 -0.90
CA LYS A 186 15.16 15.18 -1.68
C LYS A 186 15.11 13.94 -2.55
N TRP A 187 16.17 13.65 -3.30
CA TRP A 187 16.29 12.45 -4.12
C TRP A 187 16.15 11.16 -3.30
N TYR A 188 16.81 11.10 -2.14
CA TYR A 188 16.73 9.96 -1.24
C TYR A 188 15.32 9.75 -0.70
N ASN A 189 14.65 10.81 -0.23
CA ASN A 189 13.28 10.72 0.26
C ASN A 189 12.28 10.37 -0.84
N GLU A 190 12.44 10.93 -2.05
CA GLU A 190 11.63 10.56 -3.22
C GLU A 190 11.77 9.06 -3.52
N ASN A 191 12.98 8.52 -3.44
CA ASN A 191 13.21 7.08 -3.59
C ASN A 191 12.58 6.29 -2.45
N LEU A 192 12.74 6.68 -1.18
CA LEU A 192 12.07 6.01 -0.06
C LEU A 192 10.54 6.01 -0.21
N ASP A 193 9.97 7.12 -0.66
CA ASP A 193 8.54 7.29 -0.90
C ASP A 193 8.06 6.61 -2.19
N ALA A 194 8.94 6.19 -3.08
CA ALA A 194 8.60 5.41 -4.29
C ALA A 194 8.90 3.91 -4.19
N VAL A 195 9.85 3.53 -3.34
CA VAL A 195 10.34 2.16 -3.18
C VAL A 195 9.27 1.24 -2.60
N LEU A 196 9.10 0.08 -3.22
CA LEU A 196 8.12 -0.92 -2.84
C LEU A 196 8.80 -2.04 -2.04
N PRO A 197 8.54 -2.17 -0.72
CA PRO A 197 9.23 -3.15 0.11
C PRO A 197 8.91 -4.59 -0.31
N PRO A 198 9.80 -5.55 -0.07
CA PRO A 198 9.44 -6.94 -0.17
C PRO A 198 8.51 -7.38 0.96
N LEU A 199 7.75 -8.43 0.71
CA LEU A 199 6.95 -9.10 1.75
C LEU A 199 7.76 -10.27 2.35
N PRO A 200 7.47 -10.67 3.60
CA PRO A 200 8.03 -11.91 4.14
C PRO A 200 7.62 -13.10 3.27
N GLU A 201 8.52 -14.07 3.13
CA GLU A 201 8.36 -15.19 2.19
C GLU A 201 7.08 -15.98 2.42
N THR A 202 6.72 -16.22 3.68
CA THR A 202 5.48 -16.91 4.06
C THR A 202 4.24 -16.19 3.53
N GLU A 203 4.16 -14.87 3.71
CA GLU A 203 3.04 -14.08 3.21
C GLU A 203 3.00 -14.01 1.68
N TYR A 204 4.18 -13.92 1.07
CA TYR A 204 4.30 -13.87 -0.38
C TYR A 204 3.83 -15.18 -1.02
N ASN A 205 4.24 -16.32 -0.47
CA ASN A 205 3.85 -17.64 -0.96
C ASN A 205 2.35 -17.88 -0.78
N GLU A 206 1.77 -17.52 0.38
CA GLU A 206 0.32 -17.56 0.58
C GLU A 206 -0.45 -16.77 -0.48
N LEU A 207 0.01 -15.55 -0.79
CA LEU A 207 -0.58 -14.71 -1.83
C LEU A 207 -0.45 -15.34 -3.22
N ARG A 208 0.74 -15.87 -3.54
CA ARG A 208 1.01 -16.55 -4.80
C ARG A 208 0.09 -17.76 -4.96
N ASP A 209 -0.09 -18.57 -3.92
CA ASP A 209 -0.93 -19.76 -3.96
C ASP A 209 -2.42 -19.40 -4.11
N MET A 210 -2.89 -18.32 -3.48
CA MET A 210 -4.26 -17.81 -3.68
C MET A 210 -4.49 -17.31 -5.10
N VAL A 211 -3.51 -16.63 -5.70
CA VAL A 211 -3.59 -16.08 -7.06
C VAL A 211 -3.53 -17.18 -8.11
N THR A 212 -2.59 -18.12 -7.98
CA THR A 212 -2.45 -19.28 -8.86
C THR A 212 -3.63 -20.25 -8.73
N GLY A 213 -4.35 -20.20 -7.62
CA GLY A 213 -5.49 -21.07 -7.34
C GLY A 213 -5.12 -22.41 -6.69
N LYS A 214 -3.86 -22.59 -6.27
CA LYS A 214 -3.44 -23.73 -5.44
C LYS A 214 -4.12 -23.71 -4.07
N ARG A 215 -4.41 -22.52 -3.56
CA ARG A 215 -5.16 -22.31 -2.32
C ARG A 215 -6.53 -21.70 -2.64
N ASP A 216 -7.56 -22.25 -2.00
CA ASP A 216 -8.91 -21.73 -2.12
C ASP A 216 -9.07 -20.35 -1.50
N MET A 217 -9.97 -19.58 -2.10
CA MET A 217 -10.30 -18.24 -1.61
C MET A 217 -11.17 -18.37 -0.37
N PRO A 218 -10.88 -17.64 0.72
CA PRO A 218 -11.71 -17.67 1.92
C PRO A 218 -13.14 -17.21 1.60
N ALA A 219 -14.12 -17.85 2.25
CA ALA A 219 -15.51 -17.46 2.13
C ALA A 219 -15.74 -16.01 2.58
N LEU A 220 -16.61 -15.31 1.85
CA LEU A 220 -17.03 -13.97 2.19
C LEU A 220 -18.01 -14.03 3.37
N ILE A 221 -17.81 -13.15 4.35
CA ILE A 221 -18.71 -13.05 5.49
C ILE A 221 -19.90 -12.18 5.08
N PRO A 222 -21.15 -12.67 5.18
CA PRO A 222 -22.31 -11.87 4.88
C PRO A 222 -22.45 -10.71 5.85
N ARG A 223 -22.94 -9.57 5.36
CA ARG A 223 -23.23 -8.40 6.19
C ARG A 223 -24.39 -8.74 7.12
N ARG A 224 -24.30 -8.34 8.40
CA ARG A 224 -25.45 -8.43 9.30
C ARG A 224 -26.61 -7.63 8.73
N ALA A 225 -27.81 -8.20 8.80
CA ALA A 225 -29.04 -7.49 8.46
C ALA A 225 -29.11 -6.17 9.24
N LYS A 226 -29.50 -5.10 8.56
CA LYS A 226 -29.80 -3.83 9.24
C LYS A 226 -30.98 -4.10 10.19
N ALA A 227 -30.96 -3.49 11.37
CA ALA A 227 -32.12 -3.48 12.23
C ALA A 227 -33.30 -2.94 11.43
N GLN A 228 -34.46 -3.60 11.52
CA GLN A 228 -35.67 -3.07 10.90
C GLN A 228 -35.95 -1.70 11.52
N THR A 229 -36.11 -0.70 10.66
CA THR A 229 -36.60 0.61 11.07
C THR A 229 -38.05 0.46 11.47
N SER A 230 -38.44 1.03 12.63
CA SER A 230 -39.85 1.15 12.99
C SER A 230 -40.61 1.89 11.89
N GLU A 231 -41.92 1.71 11.82
CA GLU A 231 -42.74 2.43 10.83
C GLU A 231 -42.55 3.95 10.95
N GLU A 232 -42.51 4.49 12.17
CA GLU A 232 -42.18 5.88 12.46
C GLU A 232 -40.83 6.33 11.86
N GLY A 233 -39.82 5.45 11.88
CA GLY A 233 -38.51 5.73 11.30
C GLY A 233 -38.54 5.78 9.78
N LYS A 234 -39.41 4.98 9.14
CA LYS A 234 -39.62 5.02 7.68
C LYS A 234 -40.34 6.31 7.28
N GLU A 235 -41.38 6.68 8.03
CA GLU A 235 -42.10 7.95 7.84
C GLU A 235 -41.17 9.15 7.95
N GLN A 236 -40.29 9.18 8.97
CA GLN A 236 -39.28 10.23 9.11
C GLN A 236 -38.27 10.27 7.95
N GLU A 237 -37.83 9.12 7.45
CA GLU A 237 -36.96 9.07 6.26
C GLU A 237 -37.66 9.59 5.00
N GLU A 238 -38.95 9.31 4.85
CA GLU A 238 -39.77 9.83 3.75
C GLU A 238 -39.97 11.33 3.85
N LEU A 239 -40.31 11.85 5.03
CA LEU A 239 -40.40 13.28 5.31
C LEU A 239 -39.06 13.99 5.06
N MET A 240 -37.93 13.37 5.42
CA MET A 240 -36.60 13.90 5.10
C MET A 240 -36.34 13.92 3.58
N LYS A 241 -36.75 12.89 2.84
CA LYS A 241 -36.63 12.88 1.37
C LYS A 241 -37.48 13.99 0.75
N GLN A 242 -38.72 14.13 1.18
CA GLN A 242 -39.64 15.17 0.72
C GLN A 242 -39.13 16.58 1.03
N SER A 243 -38.69 16.82 2.26
CA SER A 243 -38.11 18.13 2.63
C SER A 243 -36.83 18.44 1.84
N SER A 244 -35.96 17.46 1.61
CA SER A 244 -34.77 17.65 0.78
C SER A 244 -35.11 17.97 -0.69
N LEU A 245 -36.21 17.43 -1.21
CA LEU A 245 -36.69 17.71 -2.56
C LEU A 245 -37.24 19.13 -2.68
N ILE A 246 -37.94 19.61 -1.65
CA ILE A 246 -38.50 20.97 -1.59
C ILE A 246 -37.37 22.01 -1.47
N LEU A 247 -36.38 21.76 -0.61
CA LEU A 247 -35.30 22.71 -0.32
C LEU A 247 -34.22 22.73 -1.41
N ASP A 248 -33.71 21.56 -1.82
CA ASP A 248 -32.60 21.46 -2.77
C ASP A 248 -33.09 21.36 -4.23
N GLY A 249 -34.39 21.16 -4.45
CA GLY A 249 -34.97 20.85 -5.76
C GLY A 249 -34.69 19.41 -6.23
N PRO A 250 -35.24 19.01 -7.39
CA PRO A 250 -34.98 17.71 -7.99
C PRO A 250 -33.51 17.58 -8.38
N LYS A 251 -32.77 16.72 -7.66
CA LYS A 251 -31.38 16.40 -8.00
C LYS A 251 -31.36 15.71 -9.36
N PRO A 252 -30.47 16.10 -10.29
CA PRO A 252 -30.37 15.42 -11.57
C PRO A 252 -30.15 13.93 -11.33
N GLY A 253 -30.95 13.09 -11.98
CA GLY A 253 -30.85 11.64 -11.85
C GLY A 253 -29.46 11.12 -12.21
N LEU A 254 -29.21 9.85 -11.86
CA LEU A 254 -27.95 9.16 -12.18
C LEU A 254 -27.65 9.29 -13.68
N ARG A 255 -26.56 9.97 -14.02
CA ARG A 255 -26.16 10.15 -15.43
C ARG A 255 -25.40 8.92 -15.89
N GLY A 256 -25.43 8.62 -17.20
CA GLY A 256 -24.66 7.53 -17.82
C GLY A 256 -23.16 7.50 -17.43
N LYS A 257 -22.57 8.68 -17.16
CA LYS A 257 -21.19 8.84 -16.71
C LYS A 257 -20.96 8.35 -15.27
N ASP A 258 -21.97 8.46 -14.40
CA ASP A 258 -21.92 8.02 -13.01
C ASP A 258 -21.91 6.50 -12.91
N PHE A 259 -22.52 5.81 -13.89
CA PHE A 259 -22.46 4.34 -13.99
C PHE A 259 -21.07 3.81 -14.36
N ARG A 260 -20.24 4.58 -15.08
CA ARG A 260 -18.95 4.09 -15.61
C ARG A 260 -17.80 4.14 -14.61
N VAL A 261 -17.82 5.07 -13.66
CA VAL A 261 -16.64 5.36 -12.82
C VAL A 261 -16.64 4.56 -11.51
N ASP A 262 -17.80 4.12 -11.04
CA ASP A 262 -17.93 3.68 -9.64
C ASP A 262 -19.03 2.62 -9.40
N GLN A 263 -19.34 1.76 -10.36
CA GLN A 263 -20.32 0.70 -10.10
C GLN A 263 -19.74 -0.35 -9.11
N PRO A 264 -20.48 -0.74 -8.05
CA PRO A 264 -20.05 -1.79 -7.16
C PRO A 264 -20.03 -3.14 -7.88
N HIS A 265 -18.90 -3.83 -7.87
CA HIS A 265 -18.79 -5.19 -8.39
C HIS A 265 -19.18 -6.21 -7.32
N LYS A 266 -19.84 -7.31 -7.72
CA LYS A 266 -19.95 -8.46 -6.83
C LYS A 266 -18.55 -9.02 -6.57
N ILE A 267 -18.15 -9.10 -5.31
CA ILE A 267 -16.85 -9.63 -4.92
C ILE A 267 -16.85 -11.14 -5.22
N THR A 268 -16.12 -11.54 -6.27
CA THR A 268 -15.95 -12.95 -6.66
C THR A 268 -14.51 -13.37 -6.41
N PRO A 269 -14.23 -14.69 -6.22
CA PRO A 269 -12.86 -15.19 -6.12
C PRO A 269 -11.99 -14.79 -7.32
N ARG A 270 -12.55 -14.84 -8.54
CA ARG A 270 -11.87 -14.40 -9.77
C ARG A 270 -11.48 -12.92 -9.72
N LEU A 271 -12.38 -12.05 -9.26
CA LEU A 271 -12.10 -10.62 -9.12
C LEU A 271 -10.97 -10.39 -8.10
N LEU A 272 -11.02 -11.07 -6.95
CA LEU A 272 -10.00 -10.95 -5.91
C LEU A 272 -8.63 -11.43 -6.40
N ARG A 273 -8.55 -12.59 -7.07
CA ARG A 273 -7.30 -13.10 -7.66
C ARG A 273 -6.69 -12.07 -8.62
N ARG A 274 -7.50 -11.48 -9.49
CA ARG A 274 -7.06 -10.43 -10.43
C ARG A 274 -6.52 -9.20 -9.70
N HIS A 275 -7.18 -8.74 -8.63
CA HIS A 275 -6.69 -7.60 -7.86
C HIS A 275 -5.42 -7.94 -7.08
N LEU A 276 -5.32 -9.12 -6.47
CA LEU A 276 -4.11 -9.55 -5.76
C LEU A 276 -2.90 -9.64 -6.72
N ALA A 277 -3.07 -10.27 -7.88
CA ALA A 277 -2.02 -10.38 -8.89
C ALA A 277 -1.52 -8.99 -9.33
N ARG A 278 -2.44 -8.13 -9.75
CA ARG A 278 -2.15 -6.82 -10.34
C ARG A 278 -1.66 -5.78 -9.33
N VAL A 279 -2.30 -5.70 -8.18
CA VAL A 279 -2.10 -4.61 -7.22
C VAL A 279 -1.02 -4.95 -6.20
N VAL A 280 -0.90 -6.21 -5.83
CA VAL A 280 0.02 -6.69 -4.80
C VAL A 280 1.21 -7.39 -5.45
N LEU A 281 1.02 -8.59 -6.04
CA LEU A 281 2.11 -9.45 -6.48
C LEU A 281 3.02 -8.80 -7.52
N LYS A 282 2.44 -8.20 -8.56
CA LYS A 282 3.18 -7.47 -9.60
C LYS A 282 4.07 -6.35 -9.03
N ARG A 283 3.72 -5.82 -7.85
CA ARG A 283 4.37 -4.70 -7.16
C ARG A 283 5.13 -5.12 -5.89
N THR A 284 5.31 -6.42 -5.67
CA THR A 284 6.06 -6.96 -4.52
C THR A 284 7.23 -7.78 -5.02
N PRO A 285 8.47 -7.37 -4.71
CA PRO A 285 9.61 -8.23 -4.95
C PRO A 285 9.61 -9.36 -3.92
N LEU A 286 10.00 -10.55 -4.36
CA LEU A 286 10.45 -11.64 -3.51
C LEU A 286 11.96 -11.52 -3.33
N VAL A 287 12.43 -11.48 -2.10
CA VAL A 287 13.87 -11.48 -1.81
C VAL A 287 14.31 -12.91 -1.61
N LYS A 288 15.45 -13.26 -2.19
CA LYS A 288 16.23 -14.42 -1.77
C LYS A 288 17.67 -13.97 -1.54
N ALA A 289 18.32 -14.59 -0.56
CA ALA A 289 19.77 -14.48 -0.47
C ALA A 289 20.38 -15.08 -1.74
N ALA A 290 21.33 -14.38 -2.38
CA ALA A 290 22.14 -15.02 -3.39
C ALA A 290 22.85 -16.24 -2.79
N LEU A 291 23.16 -17.22 -3.64
CA LEU A 291 24.14 -18.25 -3.28
C LEU A 291 25.43 -17.54 -2.83
N PRO A 292 26.13 -18.06 -1.81
CA PRO A 292 27.31 -17.42 -1.25
C PRO A 292 28.49 -17.53 -2.21
N ASP A 293 28.47 -16.73 -3.28
CA ASP A 293 29.70 -16.42 -4.00
C ASP A 293 30.52 -15.46 -3.14
N LYS A 294 31.82 -15.78 -3.07
CA LYS A 294 32.80 -15.22 -2.15
C LYS A 294 32.73 -13.69 -2.18
N ASN A 295 32.21 -13.09 -1.10
CA ASN A 295 32.43 -11.72 -0.63
C ASN A 295 31.30 -10.68 -0.76
N LYS A 296 30.08 -10.98 -1.22
CA LYS A 296 28.94 -10.04 -1.06
C LYS A 296 27.64 -10.76 -0.78
N GLN A 297 26.94 -10.36 0.29
CA GLN A 297 25.55 -10.74 0.52
C GLN A 297 24.67 -10.01 -0.51
N ASP A 298 24.72 -10.45 -1.77
CA ASP A 298 23.93 -9.84 -2.83
C ASP A 298 22.48 -10.32 -2.69
N LEU A 299 21.58 -9.38 -2.37
CA LEU A 299 20.15 -9.65 -2.32
C LEU A 299 19.61 -9.70 -3.75
N VAL A 300 19.02 -10.84 -4.14
CA VAL A 300 18.37 -11.00 -5.44
C VAL A 300 16.87 -10.77 -5.28
N PHE A 301 16.32 -9.92 -6.14
CA PHE A 301 14.90 -9.56 -6.13
C PHE A 301 14.20 -10.16 -7.35
N PHE A 302 13.20 -11.01 -7.09
CA PHE A 302 12.35 -11.60 -8.12
C PHE A 302 11.00 -10.89 -8.19
N TRP A 303 10.55 -10.57 -9.39
CA TRP A 303 9.27 -9.90 -9.62
C TRP A 303 8.35 -10.84 -10.40
N HIS A 304 7.32 -11.35 -9.74
CA HIS A 304 6.32 -12.24 -10.35
C HIS A 304 4.92 -11.75 -10.02
N ASP A 305 4.02 -11.84 -11.00
CA ASP A 305 2.60 -11.53 -10.81
C ASP A 305 1.75 -12.76 -10.43
N GLY A 306 2.37 -13.95 -10.39
CA GLY A 306 1.74 -15.23 -10.07
C GLY A 306 0.80 -15.76 -11.16
N THR A 307 0.69 -15.10 -12.32
CA THR A 307 -0.21 -15.52 -13.41
C THR A 307 0.52 -15.67 -14.73
N SER A 308 1.36 -14.71 -15.13
CA SER A 308 2.06 -14.75 -16.41
C SER A 308 3.21 -15.76 -16.42
N TYR A 309 3.89 -15.96 -15.29
CA TYR A 309 4.98 -16.95 -15.22
C TYR A 309 4.48 -18.39 -15.42
N ASP A 310 3.37 -18.75 -14.79
CA ASP A 310 2.78 -20.09 -14.91
C ASP A 310 2.18 -20.30 -16.31
N ILE A 311 1.65 -19.25 -16.94
CA ILE A 311 1.20 -19.29 -18.34
C ILE A 311 2.40 -19.53 -19.27
N LEU A 312 3.49 -18.76 -19.13
CA LEU A 312 4.69 -18.91 -19.95
C LEU A 312 5.37 -20.27 -19.74
N GLN A 313 5.38 -20.81 -18.52
CA GLN A 313 5.91 -22.16 -18.28
C GLN A 313 5.01 -23.24 -18.88
N LYS A 314 3.68 -23.11 -18.77
CA LYS A 314 2.75 -24.03 -19.43
C LYS A 314 2.88 -23.98 -20.94
N GLU A 315 2.92 -22.78 -21.54
CA GLU A 315 3.11 -22.57 -22.98
C GLU A 315 4.42 -23.20 -23.49
N LYS A 316 5.52 -23.06 -22.74
CA LYS A 316 6.81 -23.72 -23.06
C LYS A 316 6.77 -25.24 -22.96
N VAL A 317 5.85 -25.81 -22.18
CA VAL A 317 5.66 -27.27 -22.04
C VAL A 317 4.66 -27.80 -23.06
N THR A 318 3.70 -26.99 -23.53
CA THR A 318 2.61 -27.44 -24.40
C THR A 318 2.83 -27.25 -25.90
N VAL A 319 3.86 -26.52 -26.32
CA VAL A 319 4.13 -26.29 -27.75
C VAL A 319 5.37 -27.08 -28.17
N PRO A 320 5.23 -28.30 -28.75
CA PRO A 320 6.28 -28.79 -29.63
C PRO A 320 6.46 -27.77 -30.76
N LEU A 321 7.70 -27.43 -31.10
CA LEU A 321 8.00 -26.45 -32.15
C LEU A 321 7.11 -26.72 -33.37
N THR A 322 6.34 -25.71 -33.77
CA THR A 322 5.50 -25.83 -34.96
C THR A 322 6.41 -26.07 -36.15
N GLN A 323 6.08 -27.03 -37.03
CA GLN A 323 6.90 -27.42 -38.19
C GLN A 323 7.40 -26.22 -39.02
N ARG A 324 6.60 -25.15 -39.14
CA ARG A 324 7.00 -23.87 -39.76
C ARG A 324 8.23 -23.20 -39.15
N GLN A 325 8.48 -23.37 -37.85
CA GLN A 325 9.67 -22.83 -37.17
C GLN A 325 10.89 -23.71 -37.36
N LEU A 326 10.71 -25.02 -37.57
CA LEU A 326 11.79 -25.94 -37.90
C LEU A 326 12.29 -25.73 -39.34
N ASP A 327 11.36 -25.55 -40.29
CA ASP A 327 11.67 -25.26 -41.70
C ASP A 327 12.41 -23.93 -41.89
N LEU A 328 12.22 -22.96 -40.97
CA LEU A 328 12.91 -21.67 -41.00
C LEU A 328 14.33 -21.70 -40.44
N LEU A 329 14.68 -22.68 -39.62
CA LEU A 329 15.97 -22.74 -38.90
C LEU A 329 16.94 -23.76 -39.51
N PHE A 330 16.43 -24.82 -40.13
CA PHE A 330 17.23 -25.93 -40.64
C PHE A 330 16.91 -26.28 -42.09
N GLY A 331 16.50 -25.26 -42.87
CA GLY A 331 16.12 -25.40 -44.28
C GLY A 331 17.02 -26.33 -45.09
#